data_AF-A0A8T1QX01-F1
#
_entry.id   AF-A0A8T1QX01-F1
#
_cell.length_a   1.000
_cell.length_b   1.000
_cell.length_c   1.000
_cell.angle_alpha   90.00
_cell.angle_beta   90.00
_cell.angle_gamma   90.00
#
_symmetry.space_group_name_H-M   'P 1'
#
loop_
_entity.id
_entity.type
_entity.pdbx_description
1 polymer ?
#
loop_
_entity_poly.entity_id
_entity_poly.type
_entity_poly.pdbx_seq_one_letter_code
_entity_poly.pdbx_strand_id
1 'polypeptide(L)'
;MKNMEVPMIFMVSCTLLLLCSSSAYAQTAKSPPISPTPSPAPAPAPEYVNLTDLLTVAGPFHTFLSYLESTKVIDTFQKQANNTEEGITIFVPKDGAFSSLKKPSLSNLTQDQLKSLILFHGLPRFYSLAEFKNLSESGPVPTFAGGQYTLNFSDVSGTVSIGSGWTNTKVSSSVHSTDPVAVYQVDKVLLPEAIFGTDIPPTPAPAPSPDISPAADAPSEGKNGEGSSPTSAPGKSNSYRMINWGIWSHLVLALSEVLFLTGGPLQA
;
A
#
# COMPACT_ATOMS: atom_id res chain seq x y z
N MET A 1 44.33 -61.65 1.37
CA MET A 1 43.76 -61.08 2.61
C MET A 1 44.43 -59.75 2.89
N LYS A 2 43.65 -58.73 3.23
CA LYS A 2 44.08 -57.37 3.57
C LYS A 2 43.59 -57.08 5.00
N ASN A 3 44.07 -56.00 5.61
CA ASN A 3 43.62 -55.44 6.91
C ASN A 3 44.34 -56.00 8.16
N MET A 4 45.43 -55.35 8.59
CA MET A 4 45.85 -55.34 10.00
C MET A 4 46.80 -54.20 10.42
N GLU A 5 46.89 -53.09 9.67
CA GLU A 5 47.87 -52.00 9.95
C GLU A 5 47.26 -50.66 10.40
N VAL A 6 45.94 -50.58 10.53
CA VAL A 6 45.22 -49.33 10.88
C VAL A 6 45.25 -48.94 12.37
N PRO A 7 45.36 -49.83 13.39
CA PRO A 7 45.23 -49.39 14.78
C PRO A 7 46.52 -48.73 15.33
N MET A 8 47.70 -49.05 14.80
CA MET A 8 48.98 -48.57 15.36
C MET A 8 49.33 -47.13 14.93
N ILE A 9 48.80 -46.66 13.80
CA ILE A 9 49.03 -45.29 13.31
C ILE A 9 48.15 -44.28 14.05
N PHE A 10 46.95 -44.69 14.48
CA PHE A 10 45.99 -43.79 15.15
C PHE A 10 46.40 -43.45 16.60
N MET A 11 47.15 -44.33 17.27
CA MET A 11 47.52 -44.15 18.68
C MET A 11 48.75 -43.25 18.90
N VAL A 12 49.65 -43.14 17.91
CA VAL A 12 50.87 -42.31 18.00
C VAL A 12 50.59 -40.82 17.72
N SER A 13 49.49 -40.52 17.00
CA SER A 13 49.09 -39.13 16.71
C SER A 13 48.55 -38.39 17.95
N CYS A 14 47.92 -39.11 18.90
CA CYS A 14 47.32 -38.50 20.09
C CYS A 14 48.34 -38.05 21.17
N THR A 15 49.61 -38.43 21.08
CA THR A 15 50.60 -38.20 22.15
C THR A 15 51.59 -37.06 21.90
N LEU A 16 51.48 -36.32 20.78
CA LEU A 16 52.45 -35.27 20.40
C LEU A 16 51.86 -33.83 20.31
N LEU A 17 50.70 -33.57 20.91
CA LEU A 17 50.08 -32.24 20.99
C LEU A 17 49.89 -31.73 22.43
N LEU A 18 50.60 -32.33 23.40
CA LEU A 18 50.36 -32.13 24.83
C LEU A 18 51.42 -31.25 25.56
N LEU A 19 52.28 -30.52 24.84
CA LEU A 19 53.21 -29.57 25.45
C LEU A 19 53.29 -28.21 24.73
N CYS A 20 53.23 -27.16 25.54
CA CYS A 20 53.71 -25.80 25.28
C CYS A 20 52.99 -24.96 24.20
N SER A 21 51.88 -24.32 24.60
CA SER A 21 51.58 -22.93 24.18
C SER A 21 50.82 -22.20 25.28
N SER A 22 51.56 -21.43 26.08
CA SER A 22 51.04 -20.63 27.20
C SER A 22 50.35 -19.38 26.66
N SER A 23 49.01 -19.40 26.54
CA SER A 23 48.25 -18.17 26.31
C SER A 23 47.97 -17.48 27.64
N ALA A 24 48.50 -16.26 27.81
CA ALA A 24 48.27 -15.46 29.00
C ALA A 24 46.81 -15.00 29.05
N TYR A 25 46.00 -15.62 29.91
CA TYR A 25 44.69 -15.09 30.24
C TYR A 25 44.85 -13.77 31.00
N ALA A 26 44.41 -12.68 30.38
CA ALA A 26 44.26 -11.41 31.05
C ALA A 26 43.31 -11.55 32.24
N GLN A 27 43.75 -11.14 33.43
CA GLN A 27 42.90 -11.10 34.62
C GLN A 27 41.90 -9.95 34.49
N THR A 28 40.69 -10.23 34.01
CA THR A 28 39.54 -9.38 34.34
C THR A 28 39.17 -9.63 35.80
N ALA A 29 39.25 -8.58 36.61
CA ALA A 29 38.89 -8.66 38.02
C ALA A 29 37.42 -9.08 38.18
N LYS A 30 37.15 -9.92 39.18
CA LYS A 30 35.80 -10.36 39.54
C LYS A 30 35.01 -9.18 40.11
N SER A 31 34.26 -8.48 39.26
CA SER A 31 33.22 -7.55 39.70
C SER A 31 32.24 -8.27 40.62
N PRO A 32 31.72 -7.61 41.67
CA PRO A 32 30.69 -8.20 42.52
C PRO A 32 29.44 -8.53 41.69
N PRO A 33 28.67 -9.57 42.08
CA PRO A 33 27.46 -9.94 41.37
C PRO A 33 26.44 -8.80 41.46
N ILE A 34 26.23 -8.11 40.35
CA ILE A 34 25.10 -7.21 40.20
C ILE A 34 23.87 -8.10 40.12
N SER A 35 23.10 -8.18 41.22
CA SER A 35 21.77 -8.79 41.19
C SER A 35 20.97 -8.12 40.08
N PRO A 36 20.20 -8.87 39.26
CA PRO A 36 19.36 -8.24 38.26
C PRO A 36 18.32 -7.37 38.98
N THR A 37 18.53 -6.06 38.95
CA THR A 37 17.46 -5.10 39.24
C THR A 37 16.30 -5.46 38.33
N PRO A 38 15.08 -5.66 38.84
CA PRO A 38 13.95 -5.89 37.96
C PRO A 38 13.87 -4.72 36.99
N SER A 39 13.94 -5.00 35.69
CA SER A 39 13.50 -4.02 34.69
C SER A 39 12.11 -3.56 35.12
N PRO A 40 11.83 -2.25 35.14
CA PRO A 40 10.46 -1.78 35.29
C PRO A 40 9.59 -2.58 34.32
N ALA A 41 8.57 -3.25 34.85
CA ALA A 41 7.58 -3.88 33.99
C ALA A 41 7.04 -2.80 33.05
N PRO A 42 6.82 -3.11 31.75
CA PRO A 42 6.14 -2.17 30.86
C PRO A 42 4.90 -1.66 31.58
N ALA A 43 4.73 -0.32 31.63
CA ALA A 43 3.54 0.27 32.22
C ALA A 43 2.32 -0.38 31.55
N PRO A 44 1.26 -0.75 32.31
CA PRO A 44 0.05 -1.30 31.72
C PRO A 44 -0.39 -0.40 30.57
N ALA A 45 -0.55 -0.98 29.39
CA ALA A 45 -1.13 -0.23 28.28
C ALA A 45 -2.51 0.30 28.74
N PRO A 46 -2.88 1.53 28.37
CA PRO A 46 -4.19 2.06 28.72
C PRO A 46 -5.27 1.08 28.26
N GLU A 47 -6.24 0.76 29.12
CA GLU A 47 -7.23 -0.30 28.89
C GLU A 47 -8.09 -0.08 27.63
N TYR A 48 -8.12 1.16 27.11
CA TYR A 48 -8.77 1.52 25.87
C TYR A 48 -8.02 2.64 25.14
N VAL A 49 -8.18 2.69 23.82
CA VAL A 49 -7.66 3.76 22.96
C VAL A 49 -8.75 4.82 22.78
N ASN A 50 -8.51 6.06 23.22
CA ASN A 50 -9.41 7.17 22.89
C ASN A 50 -9.19 7.59 21.42
N LEU A 51 -10.18 7.34 20.57
CA LEU A 51 -10.12 7.62 19.14
C LEU A 51 -10.06 9.12 18.85
N THR A 52 -10.74 9.96 19.63
CA THR A 52 -10.68 11.43 19.47
C THR A 52 -9.28 11.95 19.75
N ASP A 53 -8.66 11.53 20.86
CA ASP A 53 -7.30 11.94 21.22
C ASP A 53 -6.28 11.44 20.19
N LEU A 54 -6.41 10.17 19.78
CA LEU A 54 -5.55 9.56 18.76
C LEU A 54 -5.61 10.33 17.42
N LEU A 55 -6.82 10.62 16.92
CA LEU A 55 -6.98 11.35 15.66
C LEU A 55 -6.60 12.83 15.77
N THR A 56 -6.65 13.41 16.98
CA THR A 56 -6.20 14.79 17.23
C THR A 56 -4.68 14.91 17.19
N VAL A 57 -3.95 13.89 17.68
CA VAL A 57 -2.49 13.95 17.84
C VAL A 57 -1.73 13.32 16.67
N ALA A 58 -2.24 12.24 16.08
CA ALA A 58 -1.43 11.36 15.23
C ALA A 58 -1.30 11.79 13.76
N GLY A 59 -1.97 12.86 13.31
CA GLY A 59 -1.83 13.37 11.95
C GLY A 59 -2.83 14.46 11.57
N PRO A 60 -2.75 14.98 10.32
CA PRO A 60 -3.70 15.94 9.77
C PRO A 60 -5.02 15.24 9.42
N PHE A 61 -5.78 14.89 10.45
CA PHE A 61 -7.06 14.17 10.37
C PHE A 61 -8.24 15.02 10.88
N HIS A 62 -8.03 16.30 11.13
CA HIS A 62 -8.97 17.19 11.80
C HIS A 62 -10.30 17.33 11.03
N THR A 63 -10.27 17.26 9.70
CA THR A 63 -11.47 17.29 8.84
C THR A 63 -12.30 16.02 9.02
N PHE A 64 -11.66 14.85 9.02
CA PHE A 64 -12.35 13.58 9.25
C PHE A 64 -12.88 13.48 10.68
N LEU A 65 -12.11 13.93 11.67
CA LEU A 65 -12.56 14.02 13.07
C LEU A 65 -13.77 14.95 13.22
N SER A 66 -13.76 16.12 12.59
CA SER A 66 -14.91 17.05 12.59
C SER A 66 -16.17 16.41 11.99
N TYR A 67 -16.02 15.59 10.94
CA TYR A 67 -17.13 14.81 10.39
C TYR A 67 -17.59 13.67 11.33
N LEU A 68 -16.67 12.95 11.98
CA LEU A 68 -16.99 11.91 12.97
C LEU A 68 -17.78 12.47 14.17
N GLU A 69 -17.40 13.66 14.66
CA GLU A 69 -18.05 14.34 15.79
C GLU A 69 -19.43 14.91 15.44
N SER A 70 -19.53 15.59 14.29
CA SER A 70 -20.79 16.20 13.82
C SER A 70 -21.84 15.16 13.43
N THR A 71 -21.43 14.02 12.87
CA THR A 71 -22.34 12.90 12.52
C THR A 71 -22.60 11.92 13.66
N LYS A 72 -21.94 12.11 14.82
CA LYS A 72 -21.97 11.19 15.99
C LYS A 72 -21.53 9.75 15.66
N VAL A 73 -20.64 9.60 14.67
CA VAL A 73 -20.03 8.32 14.33
C VAL A 73 -18.85 8.00 15.25
N ILE A 74 -18.19 9.02 15.82
CA ILE A 74 -17.16 8.82 16.85
C ILE A 74 -17.66 7.97 18.03
N ASP A 75 -18.89 8.23 18.49
CA ASP A 75 -19.53 7.50 19.59
C ASP A 75 -19.76 6.02 19.24
N THR A 76 -20.09 5.72 17.98
CA THR A 76 -20.25 4.35 17.47
C THR A 76 -18.91 3.63 17.41
N PHE A 77 -17.88 4.27 16.85
CA PHE A 77 -16.56 3.67 16.71
C PHE A 77 -15.89 3.44 18.07
N GLN A 78 -15.99 4.39 19.00
CA GLN A 78 -15.47 4.24 20.36
C GLN A 78 -16.21 3.14 21.13
N LYS A 79 -17.52 3.01 20.93
CA LYS A 79 -18.31 1.92 21.54
C LYS A 79 -17.90 0.55 20.99
N GLN A 80 -17.64 0.41 19.70
CA GLN A 80 -17.10 -0.84 19.16
C GLN A 80 -15.74 -1.14 19.81
N ALA A 81 -14.81 -0.18 19.77
CA ALA A 81 -13.46 -0.34 20.31
C ALA A 81 -13.42 -0.78 21.78
N ASN A 82 -14.36 -0.31 22.60
CA ASN A 82 -14.36 -0.55 24.04
C ASN A 82 -15.23 -1.74 24.48
N ASN A 83 -16.28 -2.09 23.72
CA ASN A 83 -17.34 -2.98 24.19
C ASN A 83 -17.50 -4.26 23.36
N THR A 84 -16.60 -4.55 22.42
CA THR A 84 -16.66 -5.74 21.54
C THR A 84 -15.32 -6.44 21.48
N GLU A 85 -15.32 -7.77 21.42
CA GLU A 85 -14.10 -8.58 21.26
C GLU A 85 -13.67 -8.65 19.78
N GLU A 86 -14.59 -8.35 18.86
CA GLU A 86 -14.33 -8.29 17.42
C GLU A 86 -13.44 -7.10 17.01
N GLY A 87 -13.41 -6.04 17.82
CA GLY A 87 -12.64 -4.83 17.57
C GLY A 87 -13.09 -4.00 16.38
N ILE A 88 -12.21 -3.11 15.92
CA ILE A 88 -12.51 -2.12 14.87
C ILE A 88 -11.30 -1.82 13.97
N THR A 89 -11.57 -1.56 12.69
CA THR A 89 -10.61 -0.98 11.74
C THR A 89 -11.16 0.31 11.15
N ILE A 90 -10.38 1.40 11.18
CA ILE A 90 -10.78 2.72 10.68
C ILE A 90 -9.81 3.18 9.60
N PHE A 91 -10.34 3.53 8.43
CA PHE A 91 -9.60 4.14 7.33
C PHE A 91 -9.75 5.67 7.39
N VAL A 92 -8.65 6.37 7.61
CA VAL A 92 -8.64 7.82 7.89
C VAL A 92 -8.03 8.58 6.73
N PRO A 93 -8.82 9.36 5.97
CA PRO A 93 -8.28 10.25 4.95
C PRO A 93 -7.60 11.46 5.60
N LYS A 94 -6.45 11.87 5.05
CA LYS A 94 -5.79 13.15 5.42
C LYS A 94 -6.68 14.34 5.07
N ASP A 95 -6.50 15.47 5.75
CA ASP A 95 -7.14 16.76 5.40
C ASP A 95 -6.90 17.17 3.92
N GLY A 96 -5.71 16.87 3.39
CA GLY A 96 -5.38 17.06 1.97
C GLY A 96 -6.20 16.20 1.00
N ALA A 97 -6.73 15.05 1.43
CA ALA A 97 -7.61 14.22 0.63
C ALA A 97 -8.99 14.89 0.42
N PHE A 98 -9.54 15.52 1.47
CA PHE A 98 -10.77 16.32 1.38
C PHE A 98 -10.54 17.57 0.52
N SER A 99 -9.42 18.27 0.71
CA SER A 99 -9.06 19.45 -0.09
C SER A 99 -8.88 19.13 -1.58
N SER A 100 -8.47 17.89 -1.91
CA SER A 100 -8.31 17.41 -3.28
C SER A 100 -9.62 16.93 -3.93
N LEU A 101 -10.68 16.72 -3.15
CA LEU A 101 -11.94 16.16 -3.60
C LEU A 101 -12.81 17.23 -4.28
N LYS A 102 -12.53 17.51 -5.56
CA LYS A 102 -13.27 18.50 -6.37
C LYS A 102 -14.68 18.05 -6.76
N LYS A 103 -14.84 16.74 -7.05
CA LYS A 103 -16.10 16.07 -7.35
C LYS A 103 -15.99 14.59 -6.92
N PRO A 104 -17.08 13.98 -6.43
CA PRO A 104 -18.34 14.59 -6.02
C PRO A 104 -18.15 15.51 -4.80
N SER A 105 -19.04 16.49 -4.62
CA SER A 105 -19.00 17.42 -3.48
C SER A 105 -19.71 16.80 -2.27
N LEU A 106 -19.03 16.71 -1.13
CA LEU A 106 -19.64 16.22 0.12
C LEU A 106 -20.70 17.18 0.67
N SER A 107 -20.61 18.48 0.34
CA SER A 107 -21.58 19.50 0.78
C SER A 107 -22.97 19.35 0.15
N ASN A 108 -23.12 18.50 -0.87
CA ASN A 108 -24.40 18.20 -1.52
C ASN A 108 -25.12 17.01 -0.87
N LEU A 109 -24.51 16.34 0.09
CA LEU A 109 -25.08 15.16 0.75
C LEU A 109 -26.10 15.55 1.82
N THR A 110 -27.14 14.73 1.99
CA THR A 110 -27.98 14.81 3.19
C THR A 110 -27.19 14.40 4.43
N GLN A 111 -27.67 14.76 5.62
CA GLN A 111 -27.03 14.37 6.89
C GLN A 111 -26.90 12.84 7.01
N ASP A 112 -27.89 12.08 6.56
CA ASP A 112 -27.86 10.61 6.61
C ASP A 112 -26.90 10.00 5.58
N GLN A 113 -26.78 10.60 4.39
CA GLN A 113 -25.76 10.21 3.40
C GLN A 113 -24.36 10.52 3.93
N LEU A 114 -24.14 11.70 4.51
CA LEU A 114 -22.85 12.07 5.12
C LEU A 114 -22.50 11.11 6.27
N LYS A 115 -23.45 10.80 7.17
CA LYS A 115 -23.25 9.82 8.23
C LYS A 115 -22.90 8.43 7.68
N SER A 116 -23.59 7.98 6.63
CA SER A 116 -23.31 6.71 5.96
C SER A 116 -21.92 6.70 5.31
N LEU A 117 -21.50 7.80 4.70
CA LEU A 117 -20.15 7.96 4.13
C LEU A 117 -19.05 7.92 5.20
N ILE A 118 -19.30 8.44 6.40
CA ILE A 118 -18.33 8.37 7.50
C ILE A 118 -18.32 6.97 8.15
N LEU A 119 -19.47 6.32 8.31
CA LEU A 119 -19.55 4.91 8.74
C LEU A 119 -18.85 3.96 7.74
N PHE A 120 -18.91 4.27 6.45
CA PHE A 120 -18.25 3.50 5.38
C PHE A 120 -16.72 3.47 5.48
N HIS A 121 -16.11 4.40 6.22
CA HIS A 121 -14.68 4.39 6.49
C HIS A 121 -14.27 3.42 7.61
N GLY A 122 -15.21 2.73 8.27
CA GLY A 122 -14.92 1.77 9.33
C GLY A 122 -15.40 0.34 9.02
N LEU A 123 -14.64 -0.65 9.47
CA LEU A 123 -15.03 -2.06 9.50
C LEU A 123 -15.36 -2.49 10.94
N PRO A 124 -16.44 -3.26 11.17
CA PRO A 124 -16.85 -3.73 12.50
C PRO A 124 -16.01 -4.92 13.01
N ARG A 125 -14.73 -4.97 12.63
CA ARG A 125 -13.73 -5.94 13.06
C ARG A 125 -12.33 -5.33 13.03
N PHE A 126 -11.46 -5.74 13.95
CA PHE A 126 -10.02 -5.52 13.85
C PHE A 126 -9.43 -6.28 12.66
N TYR A 127 -8.48 -5.66 11.97
CA TYR A 127 -7.65 -6.28 10.94
C TYR A 127 -6.25 -5.67 10.98
N SER A 128 -5.24 -6.53 11.03
CA SER A 128 -3.85 -6.18 10.78
C SER A 128 -3.60 -5.93 9.28
N LEU A 129 -2.52 -5.21 8.95
CA LEU A 129 -2.08 -5.05 7.55
C LEU A 129 -1.84 -6.38 6.83
N ALA A 130 -1.43 -7.43 7.56
CA ALA A 130 -1.17 -8.74 6.98
C ALA A 130 -2.47 -9.43 6.50
N GLU A 131 -3.58 -9.20 7.19
CA GLU A 131 -4.89 -9.79 6.86
C GLU A 131 -5.55 -9.13 5.64
N PHE A 132 -5.17 -7.90 5.29
CA PHE A 132 -5.66 -7.24 4.08
C PHE A 132 -5.33 -8.01 2.79
N LYS A 133 -4.25 -8.80 2.79
CA LYS A 133 -3.98 -9.75 1.70
C LYS A 133 -5.07 -10.83 1.63
N ASN A 134 -5.40 -11.47 2.74
CA ASN A 134 -6.45 -12.48 2.81
C ASN A 134 -7.82 -11.89 2.42
N LEU A 135 -8.09 -10.63 2.81
CA LEU A 135 -9.31 -9.93 2.39
C LEU A 135 -9.39 -9.77 0.86
N SER A 136 -8.27 -9.47 0.19
CA SER A 136 -8.22 -9.36 -1.27
C SER A 136 -8.53 -10.67 -2.02
N GLU A 137 -8.33 -11.81 -1.35
CA GLU A 137 -8.66 -13.15 -1.88
C GLU A 137 -10.11 -13.56 -1.51
N SER A 138 -10.74 -12.90 -0.52
CA SER A 138 -12.06 -13.25 0.01
C SER A 138 -13.25 -12.50 -0.62
N GLY A 139 -13.00 -11.37 -1.29
CA GLY A 139 -14.03 -10.53 -1.93
C GLY A 139 -14.47 -9.29 -1.13
N PRO A 140 -15.65 -8.72 -1.42
CA PRO A 140 -16.10 -7.46 -0.82
C PRO A 140 -16.39 -7.57 0.67
N VAL A 141 -15.84 -6.65 1.47
CA VAL A 141 -15.95 -6.63 2.93
C VAL A 141 -16.96 -5.58 3.39
N PRO A 142 -17.99 -5.92 4.18
CA PRO A 142 -18.98 -4.96 4.67
C PRO A 142 -18.42 -4.00 5.72
N THR A 143 -18.89 -2.76 5.68
CA THR A 143 -18.53 -1.66 6.60
C THR A 143 -19.64 -1.39 7.63
N PHE A 144 -19.43 -0.48 8.57
CA PHE A 144 -20.49 -0.04 9.50
C PHE A 144 -21.68 0.63 8.81
N ALA A 145 -21.55 1.06 7.55
CA ALA A 145 -22.68 1.64 6.80
C ALA A 145 -23.70 0.58 6.34
N GLY A 146 -23.38 -0.72 6.43
CA GLY A 146 -24.29 -1.83 6.16
C GLY A 146 -23.93 -2.66 4.92
N GLY A 147 -24.72 -3.70 4.64
CA GLY A 147 -24.36 -4.74 3.65
C GLY A 147 -24.18 -4.27 2.20
N GLN A 148 -24.81 -3.15 1.81
CA GLN A 148 -24.65 -2.52 0.49
C GLN A 148 -23.50 -1.50 0.41
N TYR A 149 -22.71 -1.40 1.49
CA TYR A 149 -21.55 -0.53 1.61
C TYR A 149 -20.31 -1.38 1.87
N THR A 150 -19.71 -1.91 0.80
CA THR A 150 -18.56 -2.82 0.86
C THR A 150 -17.28 -2.16 0.36
N LEU A 151 -16.15 -2.64 0.88
CA LEU A 151 -14.80 -2.29 0.44
C LEU A 151 -14.13 -3.51 -0.19
N ASN A 152 -13.48 -3.31 -1.33
CA ASN A 152 -12.65 -4.32 -1.97
C ASN A 152 -11.18 -4.07 -1.63
N PHE A 153 -10.46 -5.12 -1.26
CA PHE A 153 -9.04 -5.06 -0.95
C PHE A 153 -8.23 -5.60 -2.12
N SER A 154 -7.03 -5.06 -2.31
CA SER A 154 -6.07 -5.53 -3.30
C SER A 154 -4.66 -5.35 -2.75
N ASP A 155 -3.80 -6.35 -2.90
CA ASP A 155 -2.36 -6.19 -2.67
C ASP A 155 -1.60 -6.28 -4.00
N VAL A 156 -0.81 -5.25 -4.29
CA VAL A 156 0.10 -5.25 -5.44
C VAL A 156 1.51 -5.06 -4.92
N SER A 157 2.28 -6.15 -4.91
CA SER A 157 3.68 -6.17 -4.46
C SER A 157 3.88 -5.61 -3.03
N GLY A 158 2.99 -5.97 -2.10
CA GLY A 158 3.03 -5.48 -0.71
C GLY A 158 2.49 -4.06 -0.52
N THR A 159 1.87 -3.48 -1.55
CA THR A 159 1.08 -2.25 -1.42
C THR A 159 -0.41 -2.58 -1.41
N VAL A 160 -1.02 -2.46 -0.23
CA VAL A 160 -2.48 -2.58 -0.08
C VAL A 160 -3.18 -1.34 -0.62
N SER A 161 -4.17 -1.57 -1.49
CA SER A 161 -5.10 -0.56 -1.99
C SER A 161 -6.56 -1.00 -1.74
N ILE A 162 -7.40 -0.03 -1.43
CA ILE A 162 -8.80 -0.18 -1.04
C ILE A 162 -9.68 0.47 -2.10
N GLY A 163 -10.57 -0.32 -2.70
CA GLY A 163 -11.56 0.11 -3.67
C GLY A 163 -12.95 0.27 -3.07
N SER A 164 -13.56 1.44 -3.24
CA SER A 164 -14.95 1.77 -2.89
C SER A 164 -15.89 1.87 -4.11
N GLY A 165 -15.42 1.44 -5.28
CA GLY A 165 -16.05 1.72 -6.57
C GLY A 165 -15.59 3.06 -7.14
N TRP A 166 -16.07 4.18 -6.58
CA TRP A 166 -15.68 5.53 -7.02
C TRP A 166 -14.23 5.92 -6.71
N THR A 167 -13.65 5.32 -5.68
CA THR A 167 -12.27 5.62 -5.26
C THR A 167 -11.50 4.32 -5.11
N ASN A 168 -10.31 4.29 -5.70
CA ASN A 168 -9.26 3.35 -5.32
C ASN A 168 -8.13 4.13 -4.65
N THR A 169 -7.75 3.72 -3.44
CA THR A 169 -6.79 4.46 -2.60
C THR A 169 -5.80 3.53 -1.92
N LYS A 170 -4.54 3.95 -1.85
CA LYS A 170 -3.50 3.24 -1.10
C LYS A 170 -3.67 3.45 0.41
N VAL A 171 -3.40 2.42 1.19
CA VAL A 171 -3.08 2.57 2.62
C VAL A 171 -1.65 3.10 2.75
N SER A 172 -1.50 4.34 3.21
CA SER A 172 -0.22 5.06 3.17
C SER A 172 0.49 5.19 4.52
N SER A 173 -0.17 4.86 5.62
CA SER A 173 0.49 4.66 6.93
C SER A 173 -0.38 3.80 7.87
N SER A 174 0.26 3.11 8.81
CA SER A 174 -0.41 2.60 10.01
C SER A 174 -0.25 3.63 11.12
N VAL A 175 -1.37 4.24 11.53
CA VAL A 175 -1.41 5.26 12.58
C VAL A 175 -1.47 4.58 13.95
N HIS A 176 -2.26 3.52 14.04
CA HIS A 176 -2.35 2.62 15.17
C HIS A 176 -2.73 1.22 14.67
N SER A 177 -2.20 0.16 15.25
CA SER A 177 -2.53 -1.22 14.90
C SER A 177 -2.19 -2.11 16.08
N THR A 178 -3.12 -2.20 17.03
CA THR A 178 -3.00 -3.01 18.24
C THR A 178 -4.42 -3.40 18.64
N ASP A 179 -4.68 -4.71 18.68
CA ASP A 179 -5.98 -5.26 19.06
C ASP A 179 -6.50 -4.61 20.36
N PRO A 180 -7.75 -4.11 20.42
CA PRO A 180 -8.83 -4.28 19.45
C PRO A 180 -8.95 -3.17 18.38
N VAL A 181 -7.98 -2.26 18.24
CA VAL A 181 -8.09 -1.06 17.39
C VAL A 181 -7.04 -1.01 16.28
N ALA A 182 -7.50 -0.85 15.04
CA ALA A 182 -6.66 -0.51 13.89
C ALA A 182 -7.09 0.83 13.28
N VAL A 183 -6.11 1.70 13.01
CA VAL A 183 -6.29 2.99 12.34
C VAL A 183 -5.27 3.12 11.23
N TYR A 184 -5.75 3.14 9.99
CA TYR A 184 -4.94 3.19 8.78
C TYR A 184 -5.19 4.47 8.00
N GLN A 185 -4.13 5.17 7.66
CA GLN A 185 -4.19 6.37 6.86
C GLN A 185 -4.40 6.02 5.39
N VAL A 186 -5.31 6.71 4.71
CA VAL A 186 -5.55 6.59 3.26
C VAL A 186 -5.35 7.93 2.55
N ASP A 187 -4.93 7.89 1.28
CA ASP A 187 -4.59 9.09 0.50
C ASP A 187 -5.79 9.77 -0.19
N LYS A 188 -6.97 9.12 -0.16
CA LYS A 188 -8.23 9.62 -0.72
C LYS A 188 -9.39 9.25 0.20
N VAL A 189 -10.44 10.07 0.19
CA VAL A 189 -11.72 9.79 0.86
C VAL A 189 -12.38 8.59 0.16
N LEU A 190 -12.85 7.60 0.92
CA LEU A 190 -13.60 6.47 0.38
C LEU A 190 -15.03 6.92 0.04
N LEU A 191 -15.46 6.69 -1.20
CA LEU A 191 -16.73 7.15 -1.75
C LEU A 191 -17.56 5.94 -2.19
N PRO A 192 -18.68 5.60 -1.55
CA PRO A 192 -19.45 4.41 -1.89
C PRO A 192 -20.38 4.65 -3.10
N GLU A 193 -20.43 3.69 -4.01
CA GLU A 193 -21.40 3.66 -5.14
C GLU A 193 -22.86 3.79 -4.66
N ALA A 194 -23.19 3.27 -3.47
CA ALA A 194 -24.53 3.38 -2.89
C ALA A 194 -25.01 4.83 -2.63
N ILE A 195 -24.09 5.81 -2.57
CA ILE A 195 -24.42 7.24 -2.43
C ILE A 195 -24.29 7.98 -3.76
N PHE A 196 -23.25 7.67 -4.54
CA PHE A 196 -22.90 8.45 -5.73
C PHE A 196 -23.38 7.83 -7.05
N GLY A 197 -23.94 6.63 -7.02
CA GLY A 197 -24.37 5.86 -8.21
C GLY A 197 -23.19 5.12 -8.85
N THR A 198 -23.35 4.74 -10.12
CA THR A 198 -22.30 4.07 -10.92
C THR A 198 -21.75 4.95 -12.05
N ASP A 199 -22.33 6.13 -12.27
CA ASP A 199 -21.90 7.09 -13.31
C ASP A 199 -20.78 8.00 -12.79
N ILE A 200 -19.54 7.50 -12.88
CA ILE A 200 -18.35 8.24 -12.45
C ILE A 200 -18.03 9.32 -13.50
N PRO A 201 -18.08 10.62 -13.16
CA PRO A 201 -17.79 11.69 -14.10
C PRO A 201 -16.31 11.64 -14.52
N PRO A 202 -15.99 11.97 -15.78
CA PRO A 202 -14.63 11.91 -16.26
C PRO A 202 -13.72 12.81 -15.42
N THR A 203 -12.64 12.22 -14.90
CA THR A 203 -11.61 12.93 -14.14
C THR A 203 -11.07 14.09 -14.99
N PRO A 204 -10.99 15.33 -14.46
CA PRO A 204 -10.43 16.45 -15.20
C PRO A 204 -9.03 16.11 -15.72
N ALA A 205 -8.79 16.35 -17.00
CA ALA A 205 -7.49 16.12 -17.61
C ALA A 205 -6.40 16.87 -16.82
N PRO A 206 -5.20 16.29 -16.64
CA PRO A 206 -4.07 17.00 -16.04
C PRO A 206 -3.88 18.34 -16.74
N ALA A 207 -3.79 19.42 -15.96
CA ALA A 207 -3.51 20.74 -16.53
C ALA A 207 -2.17 20.67 -17.28
N PRO A 208 -2.07 21.23 -18.51
CA PRO A 208 -0.80 21.25 -19.22
C PRO A 208 0.24 21.97 -18.35
N SER A 209 1.38 21.33 -18.14
CA SER A 209 2.53 21.97 -17.48
C SER A 209 2.88 23.26 -18.22
N PRO A 210 3.17 24.37 -17.52
CA PRO A 210 3.60 25.59 -18.19
C PRO A 210 4.85 25.35 -19.01
N ASP A 211 4.79 25.63 -20.32
CA ASP A 211 5.97 25.64 -21.19
C ASP A 211 6.92 26.75 -20.72
N ILE A 212 8.06 26.35 -20.15
CA ILE A 212 9.14 27.26 -19.78
C ILE A 212 9.83 27.71 -21.08
N SER A 213 9.25 28.72 -21.72
CA SER A 213 9.88 29.42 -22.83
C SER A 213 11.17 30.10 -22.34
N PRO A 214 12.34 29.83 -22.94
CA PRO A 214 13.56 30.57 -22.62
C PRO A 214 13.40 32.06 -22.95
N ALA A 215 13.77 32.93 -22.02
CA ALA A 215 13.73 34.38 -22.22
C ALA A 215 14.73 34.84 -23.31
N ALA A 216 14.36 35.88 -24.06
CA ALA A 216 15.18 36.45 -25.13
C ALA A 216 15.84 37.77 -24.71
N ASP A 217 17.15 37.91 -25.02
CA ASP A 217 17.93 39.17 -25.06
C ASP A 217 19.23 38.93 -25.88
N ALA A 218 19.69 39.79 -26.78
CA ALA A 218 18.92 40.75 -27.58
C ALA A 218 19.36 40.81 -29.07
N PRO A 219 20.28 41.68 -29.58
CA PRO A 219 19.99 42.28 -30.89
C PRO A 219 21.10 42.25 -31.96
N SER A 220 20.69 42.25 -33.24
CA SER A 220 21.18 43.24 -34.22
C SER A 220 20.31 43.36 -35.49
N GLU A 221 20.52 44.43 -36.25
CA GLU A 221 19.67 44.98 -37.31
C GLU A 221 19.69 44.24 -38.67
N GLY A 222 18.67 44.48 -39.52
CA GLY A 222 18.96 44.69 -40.96
C GLY A 222 17.95 44.29 -42.05
N LYS A 223 17.15 45.28 -42.51
CA LYS A 223 16.58 45.48 -43.87
C LYS A 223 15.28 44.80 -44.36
N ASN A 224 14.59 45.58 -45.19
CA ASN A 224 13.26 45.44 -45.78
C ASN A 224 13.16 44.41 -46.92
N GLY A 225 11.94 43.96 -47.22
CA GLY A 225 11.56 43.40 -48.53
C GLY A 225 10.12 42.88 -48.59
N GLU A 226 9.21 43.62 -49.25
CA GLU A 226 7.90 43.10 -49.69
C GLU A 226 8.05 42.04 -50.79
N GLY A 227 7.13 41.07 -50.85
CA GLY A 227 6.97 40.23 -52.05
C GLY A 227 6.36 38.84 -51.88
N SER A 228 5.03 38.77 -52.02
CA SER A 228 4.26 37.68 -52.66
C SER A 228 4.48 36.20 -52.30
N SER A 229 3.38 35.54 -51.88
CA SER A 229 3.18 34.09 -52.05
C SER A 229 3.22 33.68 -53.54
N PRO A 230 3.51 32.40 -53.87
CA PRO A 230 2.39 31.49 -54.10
C PRO A 230 2.59 30.03 -53.63
N THR A 231 1.47 29.31 -53.55
CA THR A 231 1.34 27.87 -53.32
C THR A 231 1.99 27.01 -54.40
N SER A 232 2.76 25.97 -54.01
CA SER A 232 2.62 24.55 -54.46
C SER A 232 3.74 23.63 -53.91
N ALA A 233 3.38 22.41 -53.52
CA ALA A 233 4.30 21.32 -53.13
C ALA A 233 4.67 20.44 -54.36
N PRO A 234 5.37 19.28 -54.26
CA PRO A 234 6.12 18.66 -53.15
C PRO A 234 7.57 18.21 -53.50
N GLY A 235 8.43 17.91 -52.52
CA GLY A 235 9.78 17.37 -52.75
C GLY A 235 10.45 16.77 -51.51
N LYS A 236 11.22 15.68 -51.67
CA LYS A 236 11.72 14.81 -50.58
C LYS A 236 13.12 15.16 -50.04
N SER A 237 13.32 14.86 -48.74
CA SER A 237 14.60 14.53 -48.06
C SER A 237 15.64 15.65 -47.89
N ASN A 238 16.50 15.68 -46.85
CA ASN A 238 17.02 14.54 -46.09
C ASN A 238 17.42 14.85 -44.62
N SER A 239 17.24 13.83 -43.75
CA SER A 239 17.93 13.50 -42.48
C SER A 239 18.68 14.54 -41.63
N TYR A 240 18.38 14.50 -40.31
CA TYR A 240 19.37 13.98 -39.35
C TYR A 240 18.74 12.94 -38.41
N ARG A 241 19.51 11.90 -38.07
CA ARG A 241 19.09 10.75 -37.25
C ARG A 241 19.55 10.93 -35.80
N MET A 242 18.68 10.65 -34.85
CA MET A 242 19.07 9.99 -33.59
C MET A 242 18.12 8.81 -33.40
N ILE A 243 18.62 7.61 -33.68
CA ILE A 243 17.92 6.34 -33.49
C ILE A 243 18.53 5.71 -32.26
N ASN A 244 17.72 5.40 -31.24
CA ASN A 244 18.11 4.39 -30.25
C ASN A 244 17.52 3.03 -30.65
N TRP A 245 18.28 1.98 -30.39
CA TRP A 245 18.15 0.66 -31.00
C TRP A 245 17.78 -0.40 -29.95
N GLY A 246 16.93 -1.37 -30.31
CA GLY A 246 16.45 -2.40 -29.35
C GLY A 246 15.48 -3.41 -29.96
N ILE A 247 15.91 -4.10 -31.03
CA ILE A 247 15.17 -5.20 -31.67
C ILE A 247 15.38 -6.50 -30.88
N TRP A 248 14.35 -7.37 -30.84
CA TRP A 248 14.28 -8.85 -31.09
C TRP A 248 13.26 -9.53 -30.15
N SER A 249 12.53 -10.61 -30.48
CA SER A 249 12.48 -11.52 -31.65
C SER A 249 11.06 -12.05 -31.88
N HIS A 250 10.72 -12.44 -33.12
CA HIS A 250 9.61 -13.37 -33.39
C HIS A 250 10.15 -14.80 -33.62
N LEU A 251 9.40 -15.82 -33.21
CA LEU A 251 9.51 -17.19 -33.72
C LEU A 251 8.09 -17.73 -34.00
N VAL A 252 7.96 -18.59 -35.01
CA VAL A 252 6.68 -19.07 -35.59
C VAL A 252 6.66 -20.62 -35.52
N LEU A 253 5.48 -21.22 -35.78
CA LEU A 253 5.17 -22.66 -36.00
C LEU A 253 4.72 -23.42 -34.73
N ALA A 254 3.75 -24.35 -34.77
CA ALA A 254 2.90 -24.85 -35.86
C ALA A 254 1.52 -25.35 -35.35
N LEU A 255 0.61 -25.64 -36.31
CA LEU A 255 -0.69 -26.29 -36.10
C LEU A 255 -0.55 -27.82 -36.01
N SER A 256 -1.39 -28.46 -35.18
CA SER A 256 -1.90 -29.82 -35.43
C SER A 256 -3.18 -30.12 -34.63
N GLU A 257 -4.26 -30.49 -35.32
CA GLU A 257 -5.38 -31.22 -34.72
C GLU A 257 -4.99 -32.68 -34.47
N VAL A 258 -5.52 -33.30 -33.40
CA VAL A 258 -5.80 -34.75 -33.40
C VAL A 258 -7.13 -35.03 -32.71
N LEU A 259 -8.06 -35.57 -33.50
CA LEU A 259 -9.31 -36.20 -33.13
C LEU A 259 -9.08 -37.46 -32.26
N PHE A 260 -9.82 -37.61 -31.15
CA PHE A 260 -10.09 -38.93 -30.57
C PHE A 260 -11.57 -39.09 -30.18
N LEU A 261 -12.21 -40.05 -30.82
CA LEU A 261 -13.55 -40.57 -30.53
C LEU A 261 -13.45 -41.92 -29.79
N THR A 262 -14.59 -42.40 -29.29
CA THR A 262 -14.85 -43.69 -28.61
C THR A 262 -14.45 -43.73 -27.12
N GLY A 263 -15.22 -44.37 -26.22
CA GLY A 263 -16.47 -45.13 -26.38
C GLY A 263 -17.40 -45.03 -25.16
N GLY A 264 -18.65 -45.48 -25.30
CA GLY A 264 -19.75 -45.27 -24.35
C GLY A 264 -19.84 -46.24 -23.15
N PRO A 265 -20.97 -46.23 -22.42
CA PRO A 265 -21.14 -46.90 -21.13
C PRO A 265 -21.58 -48.37 -21.26
N LEU A 266 -21.50 -49.13 -20.16
CA LEU A 266 -22.17 -50.42 -20.02
C LEU A 266 -22.77 -50.61 -18.61
N GLN A 267 -24.06 -50.98 -18.56
CA GLN A 267 -24.65 -51.72 -17.44
C GLN A 267 -24.63 -53.21 -17.79
N ALA A 268 -24.26 -54.06 -16.83
CA ALA A 268 -24.89 -55.37 -16.51
C ALA A 268 -24.03 -56.06 -15.43
#